data_AF-A0A135SVA3-F1
#
_entry.id   AF-A0A135SVA3-F1
#
_cell.length_a   1.000
_cell.length_b   1.000
_cell.length_c   1.000
_cell.angle_alpha   90.00
_cell.angle_beta   90.00
_cell.angle_gamma   90.00
#
_symmetry.space_group_name_H-M   'P 1'
#
loop_
_entity.id
_entity.type
_entity.pdbx_description
1 polymer ?
#
loop_
_entity_poly.entity_id
_entity_poly.type
_entity_poly.pdbx_seq_one_letter_code
_entity_poly.pdbx_strand_id
1 'polypeptide(L)'
;MKSSDRLALLLAAAAAGPAAAFTNTKVDFFMRKNIDPIVIPGQYKSHMHSFFGSDAVRVNMSSTAELQEGCSTAQNPNDFSVYWIPTLYHVRGETRTPIEPVSFVAYYNFDKDPAEVPIPPNFSVVAGNSKASTEADLIPGSDVTWLCQNQAFDAGGKEHSQFPQNTCSTSLQAVLWFPDCVDETTLKSAYSDKKTGACAGGMKRMPQLRFSIRYDTKKAIPEGWKGGDPPIELACGGSRCFHGDFVNGWLEEAAKTMVTGLKRYDVFVLKMNGWPGSW
;
A
#
# COMPACT_ATOMS: atom_id res chain seq x y z
N MET A 1 25.86 39.49 45.19
CA MET A 1 25.05 39.88 44.03
C MET A 1 25.39 38.92 42.89
N LYS A 2 24.38 38.16 42.42
CA LYS A 2 24.34 37.25 41.24
C LYS A 2 25.16 35.94 41.35
N SER A 3 24.51 34.76 41.44
CA SER A 3 23.70 34.02 40.42
C SER A 3 24.63 33.47 39.33
N SER A 4 24.66 32.19 38.94
CA SER A 4 23.89 30.98 39.25
C SER A 4 24.49 29.88 38.37
N ASP A 5 24.95 28.77 38.93
CA ASP A 5 25.23 27.57 38.15
C ASP A 5 23.91 27.00 37.61
N ARG A 6 23.74 26.99 36.29
CA ARG A 6 22.67 26.25 35.62
C ARG A 6 23.24 25.45 34.46
N LEU A 7 23.53 24.19 34.79
CA LEU A 7 23.21 22.97 34.03
C LEU A 7 22.69 23.23 32.60
N ALA A 8 23.57 23.12 31.61
CA ALA A 8 23.17 22.98 30.21
C ALA A 8 22.85 21.51 29.94
N LEU A 9 21.60 21.13 30.17
CA LEU A 9 21.06 19.86 29.67
C LEU A 9 20.83 20.03 28.16
N LEU A 10 21.76 19.53 27.35
CA LEU A 10 21.57 19.40 25.90
C LEU A 10 20.49 18.35 25.66
N LEU A 11 19.26 18.81 25.48
CA LEU A 11 18.20 18.05 24.82
C LEU A 11 18.64 17.80 23.38
N ALA A 12 19.24 16.64 23.12
CA ALA A 12 19.28 16.07 21.79
C ALA A 12 17.85 15.65 21.41
N ALA A 13 17.06 16.62 20.94
CA ALA A 13 15.81 16.30 20.26
C ALA A 13 16.18 15.54 18.98
N ALA A 14 15.90 14.24 18.97
CA ALA A 14 16.02 13.42 17.78
C ALA A 14 15.14 14.03 16.68
N ALA A 15 15.77 14.60 15.66
CA ALA A 15 15.10 15.00 14.44
C ALA A 15 14.69 13.74 13.66
N ALA A 16 13.58 13.12 14.05
CA ALA A 16 12.79 12.34 13.11
C ALA A 16 12.22 13.35 12.09
N GLY A 17 13.00 13.58 11.03
CA GLY A 17 12.80 14.69 10.10
C GLY A 17 11.52 14.58 9.24
N PRO A 18 11.14 15.68 8.56
CA PRO A 18 9.91 15.81 7.76
C PRO A 18 9.72 14.76 6.65
N ALA A 19 10.74 13.96 6.31
CA ALA A 19 10.66 12.91 5.30
C ALA A 19 9.69 11.77 5.69
N ALA A 20 9.59 11.40 6.97
CA ALA A 20 8.69 10.32 7.41
C ALA A 20 7.20 10.66 7.26
N ALA A 21 6.85 11.96 7.25
CA ALA A 21 5.47 12.42 7.12
C ALA A 21 4.90 12.25 5.70
N PHE A 22 5.74 12.08 4.67
CA PHE A 22 5.32 12.01 3.26
C PHE A 22 5.36 10.61 2.64
N THR A 23 5.90 9.60 3.33
CA THR A 23 6.22 8.29 2.73
C THR A 23 5.31 7.16 3.17
N ASN A 24 4.43 7.40 4.14
CA ASN A 24 3.33 6.50 4.44
C ASN A 24 2.10 7.31 4.83
N THR A 25 0.94 6.79 4.47
CA THR A 25 -0.35 7.41 4.78
C THR A 25 -1.29 6.31 5.27
N LYS A 26 -1.78 6.47 6.51
CA LYS A 26 -2.89 5.66 6.99
C LYS A 26 -4.17 6.20 6.35
N VAL A 27 -4.97 5.31 5.78
CA VAL A 27 -6.27 5.63 5.19
C VAL A 27 -7.34 4.78 5.85
N ASP A 28 -8.50 5.37 6.11
CA ASP A 28 -9.61 4.67 6.75
C ASP A 28 -10.67 4.26 5.71
N PHE A 29 -11.35 3.15 5.98
CA PHE A 29 -12.46 2.64 5.16
C PHE A 29 -13.61 3.64 5.15
N PHE A 30 -14.19 3.92 3.98
CA PHE A 30 -15.38 4.77 3.89
C PHE A 30 -16.53 4.16 3.08
N MET A 31 -16.26 3.23 2.17
CA MET A 31 -17.30 2.66 1.31
C MET A 31 -17.01 1.22 0.92
N ARG A 32 -18.07 0.43 0.82
CA ARG A 32 -18.08 -0.87 0.14
C ARG A 32 -18.99 -0.81 -1.08
N LYS A 33 -18.48 -1.12 -2.27
CA LYS A 33 -19.26 -1.06 -3.52
C LYS A 33 -18.72 -2.00 -4.60
N ASN A 34 -19.62 -2.46 -5.46
CA ASN A 34 -19.33 -3.33 -6.62
C ASN A 34 -19.04 -2.51 -7.89
N ILE A 35 -18.15 -1.52 -7.77
CA ILE A 35 -17.64 -0.74 -8.90
C ILE A 35 -16.12 -0.94 -9.03
N ASP A 36 -15.64 -0.84 -10.26
CA ASP A 36 -14.21 -0.83 -10.58
C ASP A 36 -13.98 0.16 -11.75
N PRO A 37 -13.65 1.42 -11.43
CA PRO A 37 -13.51 2.47 -12.44
C PRO A 37 -12.37 2.21 -13.41
N ILE A 38 -11.32 1.48 -13.01
CA ILE A 38 -10.14 1.20 -13.85
C ILE A 38 -10.46 0.07 -14.82
N VAL A 39 -11.09 -1.01 -14.35
CA VAL A 39 -11.27 -2.24 -15.15
C VAL A 39 -12.58 -2.25 -15.94
N ILE A 40 -13.68 -1.80 -15.35
CA ILE A 40 -15.02 -1.81 -15.96
C ILE A 40 -15.77 -0.49 -15.71
N PRO A 41 -15.28 0.64 -16.26
CA PRO A 41 -15.86 1.95 -16.04
C PRO A 41 -17.36 1.99 -16.38
N GLY A 42 -18.13 2.65 -15.51
CA GLY A 42 -19.56 2.89 -15.71
C GLY A 42 -20.46 1.73 -15.28
N GLN A 43 -19.91 0.66 -14.70
CA GLN A 43 -20.67 -0.56 -14.37
C GLN A 43 -20.64 -0.92 -12.89
N TYR A 44 -21.79 -1.37 -12.38
CA TYR A 44 -21.95 -1.96 -11.04
C TYR A 44 -21.89 -3.49 -11.11
N LYS A 45 -20.80 -4.03 -11.65
CA LYS A 45 -20.65 -5.47 -11.96
C LYS A 45 -19.33 -6.07 -11.50
N SER A 46 -18.47 -5.30 -10.82
CA SER A 46 -17.24 -5.88 -10.27
C SER A 46 -17.61 -6.83 -9.12
N HIS A 47 -16.65 -7.63 -8.65
CA HIS A 47 -16.75 -8.13 -7.30
C HIS A 47 -16.73 -6.97 -6.28
N MET A 48 -17.07 -7.28 -5.04
CA MET A 48 -17.17 -6.25 -4.01
C MET A 48 -15.79 -5.68 -3.64
N HIS A 49 -15.66 -4.36 -3.69
CA HIS A 49 -14.47 -3.64 -3.25
C HIS A 49 -14.73 -2.89 -1.94
N SER A 50 -13.71 -2.83 -1.09
CA SER A 50 -13.60 -1.89 0.02
C SER A 50 -12.75 -0.70 -0.41
N PHE A 51 -13.25 0.52 -0.22
CA PHE A 51 -12.64 1.78 -0.65
C PHE A 51 -12.12 2.61 0.55
N PHE A 52 -11.00 3.30 0.31
CA PHE A 52 -10.23 4.09 1.26
C PHE A 52 -9.70 5.37 0.58
N GLY A 53 -9.40 6.42 1.35
CA GLY A 53 -8.88 7.69 0.81
C GLY A 53 -9.99 8.65 0.42
N SER A 54 -9.93 9.23 -0.78
CA SER A 54 -10.90 10.23 -1.25
C SER A 54 -12.28 9.62 -1.55
N ASP A 55 -13.32 10.29 -1.06
CA ASP A 55 -14.73 9.95 -1.28
C ASP A 55 -15.28 10.42 -2.64
N ALA A 56 -14.49 11.17 -3.41
CA ALA A 56 -14.85 11.64 -4.75
C ALA A 56 -14.73 10.56 -5.84
N VAL A 57 -14.45 9.30 -5.47
CA VAL A 57 -14.47 8.17 -6.39
C VAL A 57 -15.86 7.98 -7.01
N ARG A 58 -15.90 7.74 -8.31
CA ARG A 58 -17.14 7.54 -9.08
C ARG A 58 -17.15 6.16 -9.72
N VAL A 59 -18.27 5.79 -10.34
CA VAL A 59 -18.35 4.56 -11.15
C VAL A 59 -17.49 4.63 -12.43
N ASN A 60 -17.12 5.84 -12.86
CA ASN A 60 -16.16 6.09 -13.94
C ASN A 60 -14.85 6.61 -13.35
N MET A 61 -13.76 6.48 -14.12
CA MET A 61 -12.45 7.03 -13.74
C MET A 61 -12.56 8.50 -13.34
N SER A 62 -12.02 8.82 -12.16
CA SER A 62 -11.90 10.18 -11.65
C SER A 62 -10.49 10.69 -11.95
N SER A 63 -10.38 11.92 -12.40
CA SER A 63 -9.10 12.64 -12.53
C SER A 63 -8.52 12.97 -11.15
N THR A 64 -7.22 13.27 -11.11
CA THR A 64 -6.58 13.77 -9.88
C THR A 64 -7.27 15.02 -9.34
N ALA A 65 -7.69 15.93 -10.22
CA ALA A 65 -8.37 17.16 -9.83
C ALA A 65 -9.74 16.88 -9.20
N GLU A 66 -10.55 15.99 -9.78
CA GLU A 66 -11.84 15.58 -9.20
C GLU A 66 -11.67 14.91 -7.84
N LEU A 67 -10.64 14.08 -7.67
CA LEU A 67 -10.36 13.46 -6.37
C LEU A 67 -10.01 14.49 -5.29
N GLN A 68 -9.32 15.57 -5.67
CA GLN A 68 -8.92 16.68 -4.79
C GLN A 68 -10.09 17.58 -4.37
N GLU A 69 -11.24 17.47 -5.01
CA GLU A 69 -12.47 18.17 -4.61
C GLU A 69 -13.24 17.42 -3.49
N GLY A 70 -12.88 16.15 -3.22
CA GLY A 70 -13.52 15.31 -2.21
C GLY A 70 -12.96 15.47 -0.80
N CYS A 71 -13.60 14.82 0.16
CA CYS A 71 -13.03 14.59 1.49
C CYS A 71 -12.14 13.35 1.44
N SER A 72 -11.00 13.38 2.14
CA SER A 72 -10.08 12.23 2.21
C SER A 72 -10.00 11.68 3.63
N THR A 73 -10.02 10.35 3.76
CA THR A 73 -9.72 9.66 5.02
C THR A 73 -8.21 9.50 5.27
N ALA A 74 -7.37 9.99 4.37
CA ALA A 74 -5.92 9.93 4.53
C ALA A 74 -5.44 10.79 5.70
N GLN A 75 -4.53 10.23 6.50
CA GLN A 75 -3.89 10.95 7.60
C GLN A 75 -2.96 12.08 7.08
N ASN A 76 -2.36 11.89 5.90
CA ASN A 76 -1.62 12.97 5.24
C ASN A 76 -2.62 13.89 4.52
N PRO A 77 -2.71 15.18 4.90
CA PRO A 77 -3.71 16.10 4.33
C PRO A 77 -3.44 16.46 2.86
N ASN A 78 -2.32 16.04 2.29
CA ASN A 78 -1.98 16.27 0.89
C ASN A 78 -2.33 15.08 -0.02
N ASP A 79 -2.87 14.00 0.55
CA ASP A 79 -3.23 12.78 -0.17
C ASP A 79 -4.75 12.68 -0.34
N PHE A 80 -5.22 12.99 -1.55
CA PHE A 80 -6.59 12.75 -1.97
C PHE A 80 -6.70 11.53 -2.88
N SER A 81 -5.69 10.65 -2.89
CA SER A 81 -5.77 9.44 -3.68
C SER A 81 -6.90 8.55 -3.20
N VAL A 82 -7.44 7.73 -4.10
CA VAL A 82 -8.38 6.68 -3.73
C VAL A 82 -7.69 5.32 -3.91
N TYR A 83 -7.95 4.45 -2.95
CA TYR A 83 -7.42 3.09 -2.89
C TYR A 83 -8.57 2.12 -2.73
N TRP A 84 -8.55 1.00 -3.44
CA TRP A 84 -9.48 -0.09 -3.15
C TRP A 84 -8.85 -1.46 -3.28
N ILE A 85 -9.48 -2.41 -2.60
CA ILE A 85 -9.09 -3.83 -2.53
C ILE A 85 -10.35 -4.70 -2.56
N PRO A 86 -10.27 -5.97 -3.00
CA PRO A 86 -11.39 -6.89 -2.87
C PRO A 86 -11.75 -7.06 -1.39
N THR A 87 -13.04 -6.96 -1.07
CA THR A 87 -13.52 -7.13 0.31
C THR A 87 -13.19 -8.54 0.81
N LEU A 88 -12.61 -8.64 2.00
CA LEU A 88 -12.44 -9.90 2.72
C LEU A 88 -13.74 -10.27 3.44
N TYR A 89 -14.11 -11.55 3.39
CA TYR A 89 -15.30 -12.10 4.04
C TYR A 89 -14.93 -13.24 4.97
N HIS A 90 -15.62 -13.33 6.10
CA HIS A 90 -15.80 -14.58 6.84
C HIS A 90 -16.90 -15.39 6.14
N VAL A 91 -16.60 -16.65 5.81
CA VAL A 91 -17.52 -17.57 5.14
C VAL A 91 -18.04 -18.62 6.13
N ARG A 92 -19.36 -18.71 6.27
CA ARG A 92 -20.06 -19.78 7.02
C ARG A 92 -21.18 -20.37 6.18
N GLY A 93 -20.93 -21.54 5.59
CA GLY A 93 -21.81 -22.10 4.56
C GLY A 93 -21.95 -21.13 3.40
N GLU A 94 -23.17 -20.72 3.07
CA GLU A 94 -23.44 -19.73 2.02
C GLU A 94 -23.31 -18.27 2.51
N THR A 95 -23.24 -18.06 3.82
CA THR A 95 -23.20 -16.71 4.41
C THR A 95 -21.81 -16.12 4.30
N ARG A 96 -21.74 -14.89 3.75
CA ARG A 96 -20.51 -14.09 3.66
C ARG A 96 -20.67 -12.82 4.48
N THR A 97 -19.87 -12.69 5.54
CA THR A 97 -19.86 -11.51 6.42
C THR A 97 -18.60 -10.71 6.18
N PRO A 98 -18.67 -9.43 5.76
CA PRO A 98 -17.47 -8.65 5.50
C PRO A 98 -16.60 -8.47 6.75
N ILE A 99 -15.28 -8.52 6.56
CA ILE A 99 -14.27 -8.21 7.57
C ILE A 99 -13.60 -6.91 7.15
N GLU A 100 -13.87 -5.82 7.89
CA GLU A 100 -13.19 -4.56 7.63
C GLU A 100 -11.73 -4.61 8.10
N PRO A 101 -10.80 -3.99 7.35
CA PRO A 101 -9.47 -3.73 7.88
C PRO A 101 -9.53 -2.88 9.14
N VAL A 102 -8.70 -3.23 10.12
CA VAL A 102 -8.45 -2.39 11.31
C VAL A 102 -7.32 -1.38 11.06
N SER A 103 -6.55 -1.58 9.99
CA SER A 103 -5.52 -0.65 9.54
C SER A 103 -5.27 -0.85 8.06
N PHE A 104 -5.27 0.23 7.28
CA PHE A 104 -4.72 0.27 5.93
C PHE A 104 -3.64 1.35 5.94
N VAL A 105 -2.41 0.97 5.54
CA VAL A 105 -1.35 1.95 5.29
C VAL A 105 -0.84 1.79 3.86
N ALA A 106 -0.93 2.86 3.10
CA ALA A 106 -0.26 3.03 1.81
C ALA A 106 1.15 3.54 2.08
N TYR A 107 2.15 2.72 1.80
CA TYR A 107 3.56 3.08 1.86
C TYR A 107 4.03 3.46 0.47
N TYR A 108 4.66 4.60 0.35
CA TYR A 108 5.41 5.01 -0.82
C TYR A 108 6.86 4.68 -0.50
N ASN A 109 7.35 3.56 -1.02
CA ASN A 109 8.62 2.97 -0.65
C ASN A 109 9.73 3.28 -1.65
N PHE A 110 10.97 3.28 -1.15
CA PHE A 110 12.18 3.67 -1.89
C PHE A 110 13.36 2.74 -1.64
N ASP A 111 13.15 1.58 -1.02
CA ASP A 111 14.21 0.64 -0.59
C ASP A 111 15.10 0.09 -1.74
N LYS A 112 14.83 0.44 -3.00
CA LYS A 112 15.56 -0.09 -4.16
C LYS A 112 16.36 0.98 -4.92
N ASP A 113 15.78 2.14 -5.26
CA ASP A 113 16.50 3.32 -5.79
C ASP A 113 15.64 4.60 -5.61
N PRO A 114 16.25 5.80 -5.59
CA PRO A 114 15.50 7.06 -5.52
C PRO A 114 14.57 7.25 -6.71
N ALA A 115 13.37 7.76 -6.45
CA ALA A 115 12.46 8.18 -7.51
C ALA A 115 13.06 9.30 -8.37
N GLU A 116 12.86 9.20 -9.68
CA GLU A 116 13.23 10.22 -10.66
C GLU A 116 12.13 11.28 -10.78
N VAL A 117 10.87 10.83 -10.77
CA VAL A 117 9.67 11.64 -11.03
C VAL A 117 8.61 11.39 -9.96
N PRO A 118 7.70 12.36 -9.69
CA PRO A 118 6.54 12.08 -8.85
C PRO A 118 5.60 11.10 -9.54
N ILE A 119 4.67 10.51 -8.79
CA ILE A 119 3.54 9.80 -9.41
C ILE A 119 2.75 10.83 -10.24
N PRO A 120 2.58 10.64 -11.57
CA PRO A 120 1.96 11.67 -12.40
C PRO A 120 0.49 11.91 -12.04
N PRO A 121 -0.03 13.14 -12.23
CA PRO A 121 -1.47 13.38 -12.21
C PRO A 121 -2.21 12.46 -13.20
N ASN A 122 -3.43 12.08 -12.84
CA ASN A 122 -4.30 11.13 -13.56
C ASN A 122 -3.74 9.71 -13.69
N PHE A 123 -2.62 9.41 -13.03
CA PHE A 123 -2.10 8.06 -12.99
C PHE A 123 -3.05 7.12 -12.23
N SER A 124 -3.33 5.97 -12.82
CA SER A 124 -4.14 4.92 -12.22
C SER A 124 -3.56 3.54 -12.56
N VAL A 125 -3.64 2.61 -11.64
CA VAL A 125 -3.05 1.28 -11.81
C VAL A 125 -3.76 0.22 -10.98
N VAL A 126 -3.77 -1.00 -11.50
CA VAL A 126 -4.12 -2.22 -10.77
C VAL A 126 -2.86 -3.03 -10.53
N ALA A 127 -2.62 -3.43 -9.30
CA ALA A 127 -1.55 -4.36 -8.92
C ALA A 127 -2.14 -5.71 -8.52
N GLY A 128 -1.45 -6.81 -8.89
CA GLY A 128 -1.95 -8.16 -8.69
C GLY A 128 -2.81 -8.66 -9.86
N ASN A 129 -3.52 -9.77 -9.65
CA ASN A 129 -4.35 -10.40 -10.69
C ASN A 129 -5.63 -10.95 -10.05
N SER A 130 -6.77 -10.32 -10.35
CA SER A 130 -8.08 -10.70 -9.80
C SER A 130 -8.57 -12.09 -10.23
N LYS A 131 -7.92 -12.72 -11.20
CA LYS A 131 -8.23 -14.08 -11.67
C LYS A 131 -7.20 -15.12 -11.19
N ALA A 132 -6.22 -14.73 -10.38
CA ALA A 132 -5.17 -15.64 -9.95
C ALA A 132 -5.73 -16.71 -9.02
N SER A 133 -5.48 -17.96 -9.38
CA SER A 133 -5.88 -19.16 -8.63
C SER A 133 -4.66 -19.97 -8.17
N THR A 134 -3.57 -19.90 -8.95
CA THR A 134 -2.30 -20.56 -8.72
C THR A 134 -1.16 -19.55 -8.57
N GLU A 135 -0.01 -20.00 -8.08
CA GLU A 135 1.19 -19.14 -7.97
C GLU A 135 1.77 -18.72 -9.33
N ALA A 136 1.49 -19.49 -10.38
CA ALA A 136 1.88 -19.14 -11.74
C ALA A 136 1.10 -17.93 -12.26
N ASP A 137 -0.12 -17.71 -11.77
CA ASP A 137 -0.98 -16.60 -12.17
C ASP A 137 -0.59 -15.25 -11.53
N LEU A 138 0.27 -15.27 -10.52
CA LEU A 138 0.72 -14.08 -9.80
C LEU A 138 1.64 -13.22 -10.67
N ILE A 139 1.38 -11.91 -10.69
CA ILE A 139 2.18 -10.94 -11.43
C ILE A 139 3.56 -10.81 -10.78
N PRO A 140 4.66 -11.06 -11.52
CA PRO A 140 6.00 -10.84 -10.99
C PRO A 140 6.20 -9.40 -10.51
N GLY A 141 6.60 -9.23 -9.25
CA GLY A 141 6.82 -7.92 -8.64
C GLY A 141 5.67 -7.39 -7.81
N SER A 142 4.45 -7.91 -7.97
CA SER A 142 3.32 -7.53 -7.09
C SER A 142 3.41 -8.17 -5.71
N ASP A 143 4.14 -9.28 -5.61
CA ASP A 143 4.55 -9.98 -4.38
C ASP A 143 3.41 -10.10 -3.33
N VAL A 144 2.24 -10.55 -3.80
CA VAL A 144 1.02 -10.78 -2.99
C VAL A 144 1.35 -11.69 -1.82
N THR A 145 1.12 -11.19 -0.61
CA THR A 145 1.57 -11.84 0.62
C THR A 145 0.51 -11.75 1.72
N TRP A 146 0.27 -12.88 2.40
CA TRP A 146 -0.58 -13.00 3.58
C TRP A 146 0.21 -13.57 4.74
N LEU A 147 0.30 -12.83 5.85
CA LEU A 147 1.11 -13.18 7.01
C LEU A 147 0.35 -12.91 8.29
N CYS A 148 0.65 -13.65 9.35
CA CYS A 148 0.26 -13.23 10.69
C CYS A 148 1.25 -12.17 11.20
N GLN A 149 0.75 -11.11 11.83
CA GLN A 149 1.60 -10.09 12.41
C GLN A 149 2.61 -10.70 13.40
N ASN A 150 3.86 -10.23 13.32
CA ASN A 150 5.05 -10.72 14.03
C ASN A 150 5.64 -12.05 13.50
N GLN A 151 5.12 -12.62 12.42
CA GLN A 151 5.95 -13.53 11.62
C GLN A 151 7.09 -12.73 11.00
N ALA A 152 8.27 -13.34 10.87
CA ALA A 152 9.42 -12.69 10.23
C ALA A 152 8.95 -12.15 8.87
N PHE A 153 9.14 -10.84 8.65
CA PHE A 153 8.88 -10.22 7.36
C PHE A 153 10.00 -10.65 6.42
N ASP A 154 9.99 -11.92 6.02
CA ASP A 154 10.57 -12.27 4.74
C ASP A 154 9.48 -11.95 3.73
N ALA A 155 9.70 -10.91 2.92
CA ALA A 155 8.76 -10.51 1.89
C ALA A 155 8.54 -11.60 0.83
N GLY A 156 9.15 -12.79 0.96
CA GLY A 156 8.51 -14.11 0.87
C GLY A 156 8.00 -14.57 -0.50
N GLY A 157 7.83 -13.62 -1.42
CA GLY A 157 7.25 -13.82 -2.73
C GLY A 157 6.03 -14.72 -2.71
N LYS A 158 5.97 -15.58 -3.73
CA LYS A 158 4.84 -16.46 -4.02
C LYS A 158 4.53 -17.46 -2.89
N GLU A 159 5.50 -17.77 -2.04
CA GLU A 159 5.38 -18.78 -0.96
C GLU A 159 4.37 -18.38 0.11
N HIS A 160 4.11 -17.08 0.27
CA HIS A 160 3.13 -16.54 1.21
C HIS A 160 1.87 -15.99 0.53
N SER A 161 1.58 -16.42 -0.70
CA SER A 161 0.38 -16.01 -1.44
C SER A 161 -0.92 -16.68 -0.94
N GLN A 162 -0.81 -17.63 -0.03
CA GLN A 162 -1.93 -18.33 0.60
C GLN A 162 -2.31 -17.76 1.95
N PHE A 163 -3.60 -17.77 2.28
CA PHE A 163 -4.04 -17.44 3.63
C PHE A 163 -3.38 -18.35 4.68
N PRO A 164 -3.02 -17.83 5.86
CA PRO A 164 -2.53 -18.65 6.95
C PRO A 164 -3.53 -19.74 7.35
N GLN A 165 -3.08 -20.98 7.47
CA GLN A 165 -3.90 -22.13 7.87
C GLN A 165 -4.33 -22.13 9.35
N ASN A 166 -3.85 -21.17 10.13
CA ASN A 166 -4.22 -21.02 11.55
C ASN A 166 -4.56 -19.56 11.82
N THR A 167 -5.50 -19.34 12.75
CA THR A 167 -5.83 -17.98 13.18
C THR A 167 -4.60 -17.24 13.67
N CYS A 168 -4.39 -16.05 13.12
CA CYS A 168 -3.35 -15.15 13.60
C CYS A 168 -3.61 -14.75 15.05
N SER A 169 -2.58 -14.81 15.89
CA SER A 169 -2.68 -14.48 17.32
C SER A 169 -3.04 -13.01 17.58
N THR A 170 -2.66 -12.13 16.64
CA THR A 170 -2.84 -10.67 16.70
C THR A 170 -3.69 -10.19 15.53
N SER A 171 -3.11 -10.09 14.33
CA SER A 171 -3.81 -9.67 13.12
C SER A 171 -3.32 -10.44 11.91
N LEU A 172 -4.21 -10.63 10.94
CA LEU A 172 -3.87 -11.06 9.59
C LEU A 172 -3.40 -9.83 8.80
N GLN A 173 -2.27 -9.92 8.13
CA GLN A 173 -1.70 -8.86 7.32
C GLN A 173 -1.67 -9.27 5.84
N ALA A 174 -2.18 -8.40 4.97
CA ALA A 174 -2.02 -8.48 3.52
C ALA A 174 -1.00 -7.44 3.06
N VAL A 175 -0.10 -7.84 2.17
CA VAL A 175 0.89 -6.95 1.54
C VAL A 175 0.83 -7.12 0.03
N LEU A 176 0.89 -5.99 -0.68
CA LEU A 176 0.87 -5.92 -2.14
C LEU A 176 1.76 -4.76 -2.61
N TRP A 177 2.62 -5.04 -3.57
CA TRP A 177 3.47 -4.06 -4.23
C TRP A 177 2.88 -3.63 -5.56
N PHE A 178 2.99 -2.34 -5.85
CA PHE A 178 2.57 -1.75 -7.13
C PHE A 178 3.77 -1.59 -8.08
N PRO A 179 3.51 -1.40 -9.38
CA PRO A 179 4.52 -0.96 -10.33
C PRO A 179 5.23 0.32 -9.86
N ASP A 180 6.52 0.42 -10.15
CA ASP A 180 7.41 1.51 -9.74
C ASP A 180 8.02 2.28 -10.92
N CYS A 181 7.75 1.85 -12.15
CA CYS A 181 8.12 2.54 -13.38
C CYS A 181 6.88 3.11 -14.05
N VAL A 182 7.02 4.30 -14.65
CA VAL A 182 5.95 5.00 -15.37
C VAL A 182 6.47 5.65 -16.65
N ASP A 183 5.66 5.58 -17.71
CA ASP A 183 5.78 6.45 -18.87
C ASP A 183 4.93 7.70 -18.63
N GLU A 184 5.57 8.86 -18.43
CA GLU A 184 4.87 10.13 -18.10
C GLU A 184 3.95 10.63 -19.24
N THR A 185 4.12 10.13 -20.46
CA THR A 185 3.28 10.50 -21.61
C THR A 185 2.05 9.62 -21.70
N THR A 186 2.22 8.30 -21.56
CA THR A 186 1.11 7.33 -21.73
C THR A 186 0.44 6.92 -20.41
N LEU A 187 1.04 7.28 -19.28
CA LEU A 187 0.67 6.86 -17.92
C LEU A 187 0.65 5.33 -17.71
N LYS A 188 1.23 4.57 -18.65
CA LYS A 188 1.45 3.14 -18.48
C LYS A 188 2.53 2.90 -17.44
N SER A 189 2.37 1.85 -16.67
CA SER A 189 3.33 1.45 -15.65
C SER A 189 3.85 0.04 -15.84
N ALA A 190 5.01 -0.23 -15.24
CA ALA A 190 5.63 -1.53 -15.20
C ALA A 190 6.38 -1.71 -13.88
N TYR A 191 6.59 -2.97 -13.49
CA TYR A 191 7.56 -3.27 -12.44
C TYR A 191 8.96 -3.16 -13.01
N SER A 192 9.86 -2.56 -12.25
CA SER A 192 11.29 -2.58 -12.52
C SER A 192 11.85 -4.00 -12.54
N ASP A 193 13.00 -4.16 -13.21
CA ASP A 193 13.73 -5.41 -13.16
C ASP A 193 14.23 -5.69 -11.73
N LYS A 194 13.90 -6.87 -11.18
CA LYS A 194 14.21 -7.22 -9.79
C LYS A 194 15.72 -7.29 -9.49
N LYS A 195 16.57 -7.48 -10.50
CA LYS A 195 18.02 -7.62 -10.32
C LYS A 195 18.75 -6.28 -10.41
N THR A 196 18.32 -5.44 -11.34
CA THR A 196 19.01 -4.19 -11.69
C THR A 196 18.32 -2.95 -11.15
N GLY A 197 17.04 -3.05 -10.75
CA GLY A 197 16.22 -1.88 -10.41
C GLY A 197 15.89 -1.01 -11.63
N ALA A 198 16.21 -1.43 -12.85
CA ALA A 198 16.04 -0.58 -14.02
C ALA A 198 14.58 -0.56 -14.51
N CYS A 199 14.13 0.63 -14.92
CA CYS A 199 12.91 0.82 -15.68
C CYS A 199 13.14 0.60 -17.17
N ALA A 200 12.28 -0.19 -17.81
CA ALA A 200 12.41 -0.53 -19.22
C ALA A 200 11.89 0.59 -20.14
N GLY A 201 12.39 0.64 -21.38
CA GLY A 201 11.76 1.40 -22.47
C GLY A 201 11.68 2.92 -22.25
N GLY A 202 12.64 3.51 -21.54
CA GLY A 202 12.65 4.96 -21.26
C GLY A 202 11.66 5.41 -20.19
N MET A 203 10.94 4.48 -19.54
CA MET A 203 10.13 4.75 -18.36
C MET A 203 11.00 5.31 -17.23
N LYS A 204 10.37 6.11 -16.37
CA LYS A 204 10.98 6.75 -15.21
C LYS A 204 10.57 6.05 -13.94
N ARG A 205 11.48 5.97 -12.97
CA ARG A 205 11.14 5.48 -11.64
C ARG A 205 10.34 6.53 -10.88
N MET A 206 9.21 6.10 -10.32
CA MET A 206 8.35 6.87 -9.42
C MET A 206 8.30 6.19 -8.05
N PRO A 207 7.77 6.85 -7.01
CA PRO A 207 7.49 6.18 -5.74
C PRO A 207 6.77 4.84 -5.87
N GLN A 208 7.34 3.78 -5.30
CA GLN A 208 6.69 2.47 -5.33
C GLN A 208 5.65 2.38 -4.23
N LEU A 209 4.37 2.40 -4.61
CA LEU A 209 3.29 2.16 -3.68
C LEU A 209 3.28 0.70 -3.18
N ARG A 210 3.01 0.52 -1.88
CA ARG A 210 2.76 -0.75 -1.22
C ARG A 210 1.57 -0.63 -0.31
N PHE A 211 0.63 -1.55 -0.46
CA PHE A 211 -0.43 -1.73 0.52
C PHE A 211 0.06 -2.63 1.64
N SER A 212 -0.24 -2.22 2.87
CA SER A 212 -0.09 -3.06 4.06
C SER A 212 -1.37 -2.92 4.87
N ILE A 213 -2.17 -3.98 4.83
CA ILE A 213 -3.53 -3.98 5.36
C ILE A 213 -3.58 -5.01 6.49
N ARG A 214 -4.20 -4.65 7.62
CA ARG A 214 -4.38 -5.55 8.76
C ARG A 214 -5.85 -5.77 9.05
N TYR A 215 -6.19 -7.03 9.34
CA TYR A 215 -7.52 -7.47 9.74
C TYR A 215 -7.44 -8.11 11.13
N ASP A 216 -8.38 -7.76 12.00
CA ASP A 216 -8.56 -8.43 13.29
C ASP A 216 -9.48 -9.65 13.09
N THR A 217 -8.90 -10.72 12.54
CA THR A 217 -9.62 -11.96 12.28
C THR A 217 -10.04 -12.68 13.55
N LYS A 218 -9.36 -12.44 14.67
CA LYS A 218 -9.74 -13.01 15.98
C LYS A 218 -11.04 -12.40 16.49
N LYS A 219 -11.22 -11.09 16.30
CA LYS A 219 -12.49 -10.42 16.60
C LYS A 219 -13.60 -10.81 15.62
N ALA A 220 -13.28 -10.91 14.32
CA ALA A 220 -14.26 -11.24 13.29
C ALA A 220 -14.69 -12.71 13.30
N ILE A 221 -13.81 -13.61 13.76
CA ILE A 221 -14.01 -15.06 13.81
C ILE A 221 -13.58 -15.56 15.20
N PRO A 222 -14.40 -15.34 16.25
CA PRO A 222 -14.05 -15.70 17.63
C PRO A 222 -13.76 -17.20 17.83
N GLU A 223 -14.38 -18.06 17.02
CA GLU A 223 -14.16 -19.50 16.99
C GLU A 223 -12.76 -19.88 16.48
N GLY A 224 -12.12 -18.99 15.72
CA GLY A 224 -10.85 -19.24 15.05
C GLY A 224 -10.91 -20.37 14.02
N TRP A 225 -9.74 -20.76 13.54
CA TRP A 225 -9.51 -21.89 12.64
C TRP A 225 -8.10 -22.45 12.87
N LYS A 226 -7.95 -23.75 12.62
CA LYS A 226 -6.70 -24.48 12.81
C LYS A 226 -6.59 -25.62 11.79
N GLY A 227 -5.61 -25.53 10.91
CA GLY A 227 -5.44 -26.46 9.79
C GLY A 227 -6.56 -26.35 8.76
N GLY A 228 -6.34 -26.93 7.58
CA GLY A 228 -7.31 -26.93 6.48
C GLY A 228 -7.51 -25.57 5.81
N ASP A 229 -8.64 -25.43 5.12
CA ASP A 229 -9.02 -24.21 4.41
C ASP A 229 -9.49 -23.14 5.41
N PRO A 230 -8.88 -21.95 5.43
CA PRO A 230 -9.33 -20.86 6.28
C PRO A 230 -10.78 -20.46 5.95
N PRO A 231 -11.63 -20.11 6.94
CA PRO A 231 -13.02 -19.70 6.72
C PRO A 231 -13.11 -18.25 6.22
N ILE A 232 -12.19 -17.86 5.34
CA ILE A 232 -12.11 -16.52 4.76
C ILE A 232 -11.96 -16.58 3.25
N GLU A 233 -12.58 -15.64 2.56
CA GLU A 233 -12.58 -15.54 1.10
C GLU A 233 -12.51 -14.06 0.71
N LEU A 234 -11.83 -13.73 -0.39
CA LEU A 234 -11.92 -12.41 -1.00
C LEU A 234 -13.14 -12.35 -1.91
N ALA A 235 -13.65 -11.16 -2.18
CA ALA A 235 -14.73 -10.99 -3.15
C ALA A 235 -14.39 -11.54 -4.55
N CYS A 236 -13.11 -11.63 -4.91
CA CYS A 236 -12.62 -12.21 -6.15
C CYS A 236 -12.34 -13.73 -6.08
N GLY A 237 -12.50 -14.36 -4.92
CA GLY A 237 -12.21 -15.78 -4.67
C GLY A 237 -11.12 -16.02 -3.63
N GLY A 238 -10.20 -16.95 -3.90
CA GLY A 238 -9.14 -17.33 -2.97
C GLY A 238 -8.07 -16.25 -2.75
N SER A 239 -7.18 -16.44 -1.77
CA SER A 239 -6.17 -15.46 -1.35
C SER A 239 -5.29 -14.88 -2.47
N ARG A 240 -5.02 -15.65 -3.52
CA ARG A 240 -4.13 -15.28 -4.64
C ARG A 240 -4.75 -14.24 -5.57
N CYS A 241 -6.08 -14.13 -5.60
CA CYS A 241 -6.77 -13.12 -6.40
C CYS A 241 -6.62 -11.71 -5.82
N PHE A 242 -5.97 -11.57 -4.65
CA PHE A 242 -5.74 -10.29 -4.02
C PHE A 242 -5.05 -9.33 -5.01
N HIS A 243 -5.69 -8.19 -5.17
CA HIS A 243 -5.24 -7.08 -5.99
C HIS A 243 -5.55 -5.80 -5.24
N GLY A 244 -4.97 -4.72 -5.73
CA GLY A 244 -5.19 -3.39 -5.21
C GLY A 244 -5.18 -2.41 -6.34
N ASP A 245 -6.00 -1.39 -6.17
CA ASP A 245 -6.23 -0.39 -7.18
C ASP A 245 -5.95 0.97 -6.58
N PHE A 246 -5.42 1.83 -7.42
CA PHE A 246 -4.97 3.15 -7.02
C PHE A 246 -5.26 4.15 -8.12
N VAL A 247 -5.79 5.30 -7.72
CA VAL A 247 -5.86 6.51 -8.56
C VAL A 247 -5.20 7.64 -7.79
N ASN A 248 -4.22 8.28 -8.43
CA ASN A 248 -3.43 9.32 -7.80
C ASN A 248 -4.28 10.56 -7.53
N GLY A 249 -4.31 11.00 -6.28
CA GLY A 249 -4.92 12.25 -5.85
C GLY A 249 -3.96 13.15 -5.07
N TRP A 250 -2.66 12.83 -5.04
CA TRP A 250 -1.69 13.68 -4.34
C TRP A 250 -1.66 15.09 -4.90
N LEU A 251 -1.59 16.09 -4.01
CA LEU A 251 -1.29 17.46 -4.41
C LEU A 251 0.09 17.51 -5.05
N GLU A 252 0.21 18.22 -6.17
CA GLU A 252 1.41 18.22 -7.02
C GLU A 252 2.69 18.57 -6.25
N GLU A 253 2.64 19.62 -5.43
CA GLU A 253 3.78 20.06 -4.61
C GLU A 253 4.16 19.03 -3.54
N ALA A 254 3.19 18.31 -2.98
CA ALA A 254 3.46 17.23 -2.04
C ALA A 254 4.07 16.02 -2.74
N ALA A 255 3.61 15.67 -3.95
CA ALA A 255 4.19 14.61 -4.76
C ALA A 255 5.64 14.91 -5.16
N LYS A 256 5.95 16.15 -5.57
CA LYS A 256 7.35 16.61 -5.82
C LYS A 256 8.19 16.59 -4.54
N THR A 257 7.60 17.03 -3.42
CA THR A 257 8.27 17.02 -2.11
C THR A 257 8.59 15.60 -1.67
N MET A 258 7.70 14.64 -1.92
CA MET A 258 7.94 13.22 -1.68
C MET A 258 9.24 12.82 -2.38
N VAL A 259 9.36 13.00 -3.69
CA VAL A 259 10.58 12.68 -4.48
C VAL A 259 11.85 13.30 -3.89
N THR A 260 11.82 14.58 -3.52
CA THR A 260 13.02 15.29 -3.02
C THR A 260 13.38 14.92 -1.58
N GLY A 261 12.40 14.70 -0.71
CA GLY A 261 12.60 14.27 0.68
C GLY A 261 13.32 12.93 0.77
N LEU A 262 13.17 12.10 -0.24
CA LEU A 262 13.74 10.75 -0.32
C LEU A 262 15.18 10.75 -0.76
N LYS A 263 15.51 11.57 -1.76
CA LYS A 263 16.90 11.84 -2.12
C LYS A 263 17.72 12.28 -0.91
N ARG A 264 17.11 13.00 0.05
CA ARG A 264 17.76 13.41 1.30
C ARG A 264 17.91 12.26 2.31
N TYR A 265 16.95 11.34 2.37
CA TYR A 265 17.03 10.17 3.26
C TYR A 265 18.16 9.24 2.84
N ASP A 266 18.29 8.94 1.55
CA ASP A 266 19.38 8.11 1.01
C ASP A 266 20.75 8.72 1.30
N VAL A 267 20.90 10.05 1.13
CA VAL A 267 22.15 10.75 1.48
C VAL A 267 22.46 10.65 2.97
N PHE A 268 21.46 10.66 3.84
CA PHE A 268 21.66 10.56 5.29
C PHE A 268 22.07 9.14 5.71
N VAL A 269 21.40 8.11 5.17
CA VAL A 269 21.73 6.70 5.42
C VAL A 269 23.11 6.35 4.86
N LEU A 270 23.44 6.78 3.64
CA LEU A 270 24.77 6.59 3.05
C LEU A 270 25.88 7.30 3.85
N LYS A 271 25.61 8.49 4.40
CA LYS A 271 26.56 9.18 5.28
C LYS A 271 26.73 8.51 6.63
N MET A 272 25.70 7.87 7.17
CA MET A 272 25.80 7.11 8.42
C MET A 272 26.52 5.77 8.24
N ASN A 273 26.29 5.07 7.12
CA ASN A 273 26.96 3.81 6.79
C ASN A 273 28.39 3.99 6.22
N GLY A 274 28.82 5.23 6.01
CA GLY A 274 30.18 5.59 5.59
C GLY A 274 31.20 5.73 6.72
N TRP A 275 30.83 5.44 7.98
CA TRP A 275 31.77 5.43 9.10
C TRP A 275 32.39 4.02 9.24
N PRO A 276 33.72 3.85 9.15
CA PRO A 276 34.34 2.55 9.37
C PRO A 276 34.18 2.13 10.83
N GLY A 277 33.22 1.24 11.10
CA GLY A 277 33.19 0.44 12.32
C GLY A 277 31.81 0.29 12.94
N SER A 278 31.10 -0.79 12.58
CA SER A 278 30.49 -1.73 13.53
C SER A 278 29.64 -2.77 12.79
N TRP A 279 30.14 -4.00 12.86
CA TRP A 279 29.52 -5.34 12.72
C TRP A 279 28.04 -5.47 12.36
#